data_AF-A0A813TSZ2-F1
#
_entry.id   AF-A0A813TSZ2-F1
#
_cell.length_a   1.000
_cell.length_b   1.000
_cell.length_c   1.000
_cell.angle_alpha   90.00
_cell.angle_beta   90.00
_cell.angle_gamma   90.00
#
_symmetry.space_group_name_H-M   'P 1'
#
loop_
_entity.id
_entity.type
_entity.pdbx_description
1 polymer ?
#
loop_
_entity_poly.entity_id
_entity_poly.type
_entity_poly.pdbx_seq_one_letter_code
_entity_poly.pdbx_strand_id
1 'polypeptide(L)'
;MLFVLIIHLISITSVSTQSRLYGPGLRASFQVPVRYFYLQSYDSKGHKLNYSSQSVDHIIFHLTRVSDQLSVHSYRKIDDLNDGTYLFRYRLYESVENLHLYIRFGNEDIEHIVKGYIYSDGCYCPQKNLTEWFNSLECSSSSLSISQLREDLKLFNKIDMNKIINKAKEKYFQYPQTYALCHYVIKNNKIYRKCYGEHIGFKTFSDAVLLSLSRKIILPDIEFLMNLGDYPLSSDDDPIPIISWCGSEQTHDIILPTYEITEATLQMLSRTTLDIFALRTTHHLPWPKKIPKGFFRGRDSCQERLNLVRLSKKYPDLIDANLTRMFFFRDQKSEFEPFAEYIPMTKFFDYKYQISLDGTVASYRLPYLLAGDGLIFKQTSSYYEHFYRDLIPYKHYIPIKKDLSDLIEKIQWAKDHDDEAQQIVKRAQRFTQRNLLPNHILCYHVQVLQEYAKRLISPIKISSDMELVQHEFDESHIKKDNCVCHRLENLNHIDL
;
A
#
# COMPACT_ATOMS: atom_id res chain seq x y z
N MET A 1 -38.37 5.26 -60.09
CA MET A 1 -38.81 5.43 -58.70
C MET A 1 -38.78 4.05 -58.03
N LEU A 2 -37.78 3.83 -57.16
CA LEU A 2 -37.68 2.89 -56.03
C LEU A 2 -36.23 2.42 -55.89
N PHE A 3 -35.48 3.09 -55.02
CA PHE A 3 -34.25 2.57 -54.43
C PHE A 3 -34.66 1.61 -53.32
N VAL A 4 -34.26 0.34 -53.41
CA VAL A 4 -34.44 -0.65 -52.33
C VAL A 4 -33.25 -0.49 -51.38
N LEU A 5 -33.52 0.12 -50.22
CA LEU A 5 -32.57 0.26 -49.13
C LEU A 5 -32.45 -1.10 -48.42
N ILE A 6 -31.33 -1.80 -48.61
CA ILE A 6 -31.01 -3.00 -47.84
C ILE A 6 -30.50 -2.54 -46.47
N ILE A 7 -31.39 -2.54 -45.48
CA ILE A 7 -31.03 -2.35 -44.07
C ILE A 7 -30.42 -3.68 -43.59
N HIS A 8 -29.10 -3.72 -43.44
CA HIS A 8 -28.46 -4.74 -42.63
C HIS A 8 -28.86 -4.52 -41.16
N LEU A 9 -29.87 -5.27 -40.72
CA LEU A 9 -30.12 -5.54 -39.31
C LEU A 9 -28.91 -6.32 -38.78
N ILE A 10 -27.94 -5.58 -38.24
CA ILE A 10 -26.95 -6.13 -37.33
C ILE A 10 -27.75 -6.61 -36.11
N SER A 11 -27.99 -7.93 -36.06
CA SER A 11 -28.44 -8.60 -34.85
C SER A 11 -27.37 -8.35 -33.79
N ILE A 12 -27.61 -7.38 -32.91
CA ILE A 12 -26.91 -7.31 -31.63
C ILE A 12 -27.47 -8.51 -30.86
N THR A 13 -26.84 -9.67 -31.04
CA THR A 13 -27.03 -10.79 -30.13
C THR A 13 -26.60 -10.29 -28.76
N SER A 14 -27.58 -9.99 -27.90
CA SER A 14 -27.33 -9.73 -26.49
C SER A 14 -26.65 -10.96 -25.93
N VAL A 15 -25.34 -10.88 -25.75
CA VAL A 15 -24.60 -11.89 -24.99
C VAL A 15 -25.18 -11.82 -23.58
N SER A 16 -25.98 -12.82 -23.20
CA SER A 16 -26.35 -13.02 -21.80
C SER A 16 -25.06 -13.39 -21.08
N THR A 17 -24.44 -12.40 -20.43
CA THR A 17 -23.15 -12.56 -19.75
C THR A 17 -23.37 -12.73 -18.26
N GLN A 18 -23.68 -13.94 -17.76
CA GLN A 18 -23.87 -14.13 -16.31
C GLN A 18 -22.68 -13.58 -15.51
N SER A 19 -22.86 -12.42 -14.87
CA SER A 19 -21.80 -11.77 -14.10
C SER A 19 -21.75 -12.33 -12.67
N ARG A 20 -20.55 -12.46 -12.07
CA ARG A 20 -20.41 -12.95 -10.69
C ARG A 20 -19.56 -12.02 -9.83
N LEU A 21 -20.06 -11.70 -8.64
CA LEU A 21 -19.36 -10.93 -7.63
C LEU A 21 -18.47 -11.83 -6.77
N TYR A 22 -17.26 -11.36 -6.44
CA TYR A 22 -16.36 -12.02 -5.50
C TYR A 22 -15.41 -11.02 -4.84
N GLY A 23 -14.81 -11.39 -3.72
CA GLY A 23 -13.80 -10.58 -3.02
C GLY A 23 -14.22 -10.15 -1.62
N PRO A 24 -13.27 -9.63 -0.84
CA PRO A 24 -13.43 -9.50 0.61
C PRO A 24 -14.38 -8.37 1.01
N GLY A 25 -14.52 -7.33 0.19
CA GLY A 25 -15.44 -6.20 0.42
C GLY A 25 -16.91 -6.59 0.49
N LEU A 26 -17.28 -7.80 0.04
CA LEU A 26 -18.64 -8.33 0.14
C LEU A 26 -19.01 -8.86 1.53
N ARG A 27 -18.09 -8.81 2.50
CA ARG A 27 -18.26 -9.28 3.88
C ARG A 27 -18.17 -8.10 4.87
N ALA A 28 -19.11 -8.01 5.81
CA ALA A 28 -19.12 -6.92 6.80
C ALA A 28 -17.84 -6.91 7.66
N SER A 29 -17.32 -8.08 8.01
CA SER A 29 -16.12 -8.25 8.84
C SER A 29 -14.82 -7.77 8.19
N PHE A 30 -14.78 -7.55 6.87
CA PHE A 30 -13.60 -7.03 6.17
C PHE A 30 -13.41 -5.52 6.42
N GLN A 31 -12.69 -5.18 7.49
CA GLN A 31 -12.58 -3.81 7.97
C GLN A 31 -11.27 -3.14 7.53
N VAL A 32 -11.30 -2.55 6.34
CA VAL A 32 -10.25 -1.67 5.79
C VAL A 32 -10.85 -0.28 5.49
N PRO A 33 -10.02 0.78 5.41
CA PRO A 33 -10.51 2.14 5.11
C PRO A 33 -11.31 2.23 3.80
N VAL A 34 -10.93 1.46 2.78
CA VAL A 34 -11.63 1.36 1.50
C VAL A 34 -11.81 -0.11 1.16
N ARG A 35 -13.07 -0.51 1.07
CA ARG A 35 -13.46 -1.87 0.73
C ARG A 35 -13.40 -2.07 -0.77
N TYR A 36 -13.13 -3.31 -1.18
CA TYR A 36 -13.02 -3.66 -2.58
C TYR A 36 -13.54 -5.05 -2.87
N PHE A 37 -14.12 -5.23 -4.05
CA PHE A 37 -14.59 -6.51 -4.59
C PHE A 37 -14.53 -6.46 -6.12
N TYR A 38 -14.80 -7.59 -6.76
CA TYR A 38 -14.67 -7.78 -8.19
C TYR A 38 -15.97 -8.32 -8.78
N LEU A 39 -16.23 -7.95 -10.03
CA LEU A 39 -17.23 -8.57 -10.90
C LEU A 39 -16.50 -9.24 -12.05
N GLN A 40 -16.71 -10.53 -12.26
CA GLN A 40 -16.23 -11.27 -13.44
C GLN A 40 -17.39 -11.51 -14.39
N SER A 41 -17.21 -11.12 -15.65
CA SER A 41 -18.13 -11.48 -16.74
C SER A 41 -17.84 -12.87 -17.30
N TYR A 42 -18.90 -13.58 -17.71
CA TYR A 42 -18.84 -14.89 -18.33
C TYR A 42 -19.58 -14.90 -19.68
N ASP A 43 -19.22 -15.80 -20.59
CA ASP A 43 -19.98 -16.07 -21.81
C ASP A 43 -21.24 -16.91 -21.52
N SER A 44 -22.07 -17.13 -22.53
CA SER A 44 -23.29 -17.95 -22.43
C SER A 44 -23.04 -19.43 -22.13
N LYS A 45 -21.78 -19.90 -22.24
CA LYS A 45 -21.34 -21.25 -21.90
C LYS A 45 -20.72 -21.33 -20.50
N GLY A 46 -20.64 -20.21 -19.77
CA GLY A 46 -20.04 -20.13 -18.44
C GLY A 46 -18.52 -20.04 -18.42
N HIS A 47 -17.86 -19.70 -19.54
CA HIS A 47 -16.43 -19.39 -19.56
C HIS A 47 -16.17 -17.93 -19.19
N LYS A 48 -15.09 -17.67 -18.47
CA LYS A 48 -14.67 -16.30 -18.15
C LYS A 48 -14.35 -15.54 -19.42
N LEU A 49 -14.90 -14.33 -19.55
CA LEU A 49 -14.41 -13.39 -20.55
C LEU A 49 -13.00 -12.95 -20.17
N ASN A 50 -12.16 -12.71 -21.18
CA ASN A 50 -10.80 -12.19 -21.06
C ASN A 50 -10.66 -10.80 -21.71
N TYR A 51 -11.79 -10.11 -21.88
CA TYR A 51 -11.90 -8.79 -22.49
C TYR A 51 -13.03 -8.01 -21.80
N SER A 52 -12.94 -6.69 -21.85
CA SER A 52 -13.96 -5.78 -21.34
C SER A 52 -15.27 -5.91 -22.13
N SER A 53 -16.34 -6.32 -21.46
CA SER A 53 -17.68 -6.45 -22.06
C SER A 53 -18.50 -5.17 -21.96
N GLN A 54 -18.14 -4.27 -21.04
CA GLN A 54 -18.80 -2.99 -20.77
C GLN A 54 -17.81 -1.86 -20.53
N SER A 55 -18.18 -0.65 -20.96
CA SER A 55 -17.50 0.57 -20.53
C SER A 55 -17.86 0.88 -19.08
N VAL A 56 -16.86 1.30 -18.29
CA VAL A 56 -17.06 1.70 -16.88
C VAL A 56 -18.08 2.83 -16.75
N ASP A 57 -18.13 3.75 -17.72
CA ASP A 57 -19.06 4.89 -17.74
C ASP A 57 -20.53 4.47 -17.84
N HIS A 58 -20.80 3.23 -18.26
CA HIS A 58 -22.15 2.68 -18.37
C HIS A 58 -22.54 1.78 -17.19
N ILE A 59 -21.63 1.57 -16.23
CA ILE A 59 -21.89 0.75 -15.06
C ILE A 59 -22.43 1.65 -13.95
N ILE A 60 -23.61 1.31 -13.43
CA ILE A 60 -24.17 2.00 -12.27
C ILE A 60 -23.78 1.21 -11.01
N PHE A 61 -23.31 1.89 -9.97
CA PHE A 61 -23.01 1.27 -8.68
C PHE A 61 -23.56 2.11 -7.53
N HIS A 62 -24.60 1.63 -6.85
CA HIS A 62 -25.23 2.28 -5.70
C HIS A 62 -25.07 1.50 -4.41
N LEU A 63 -24.98 2.25 -3.32
CA LEU A 63 -24.91 1.75 -1.95
C LEU A 63 -26.10 2.32 -1.18
N THR A 64 -26.99 1.46 -0.71
CA THR A 64 -28.15 1.85 0.11
C THR A 64 -28.18 1.07 1.42
N ARG A 65 -28.82 1.64 2.45
CA ARG A 65 -29.10 0.92 3.70
C ARG A 65 -30.28 0.00 3.48
N VAL A 66 -30.20 -1.23 3.98
CA VAL A 66 -31.31 -2.19 3.82
C VAL A 66 -32.54 -1.76 4.61
N SER A 67 -32.36 -1.08 5.75
CA SER A 67 -33.44 -0.71 6.67
C SER A 67 -34.43 0.32 6.11
N ASP A 68 -33.94 1.32 5.39
CA ASP A 68 -34.74 2.46 4.92
C ASP A 68 -34.56 2.77 3.43
N GLN A 69 -33.72 2.00 2.73
CA GLN A 69 -33.39 2.17 1.31
C GLN A 69 -32.73 3.51 0.95
N LEU A 70 -32.29 4.29 1.94
CA LEU A 70 -31.61 5.56 1.70
C LEU A 70 -30.15 5.33 1.26
N SER A 71 -29.66 6.24 0.43
CA SER A 71 -28.28 6.21 -0.07
C SER A 71 -27.28 6.41 1.07
N VAL A 72 -26.19 5.65 1.03
CA VAL A 72 -25.10 5.74 2.02
C VAL A 72 -24.06 6.76 1.57
N HIS A 73 -23.69 7.67 2.46
CA HIS A 73 -22.64 8.64 2.24
C HIS A 73 -21.29 7.94 2.03
N SER A 74 -20.83 7.94 0.78
CA SER A 74 -19.70 7.13 0.34
C SER A 74 -19.02 7.71 -0.90
N TYR A 75 -17.72 7.47 -1.00
CA TYR A 75 -16.99 7.59 -2.27
C TYR A 75 -16.92 6.21 -2.91
N ARG A 76 -17.16 6.12 -4.22
CA ARG A 76 -17.17 4.87 -4.99
C ARG A 76 -16.30 5.03 -6.22
N LYS A 77 -15.63 3.95 -6.62
CA LYS A 77 -14.86 3.90 -7.86
C LYS A 77 -15.01 2.52 -8.49
N ILE A 78 -15.15 2.52 -9.81
CA ILE A 78 -15.17 1.32 -10.64
C ILE A 78 -13.98 1.43 -11.59
N ASP A 79 -13.35 0.30 -11.82
CA ASP A 79 -12.10 0.20 -12.56
C ASP A 79 -12.15 -1.07 -13.43
N ASP A 80 -11.81 -0.95 -14.72
CA ASP A 80 -11.74 -2.09 -15.63
C ASP A 80 -10.33 -2.70 -15.64
N LEU A 81 -10.21 -4.01 -15.42
CA LEU A 81 -8.93 -4.72 -15.45
C LEU A 81 -8.56 -5.21 -16.87
N ASN A 82 -9.41 -4.95 -17.86
CA ASN A 82 -9.23 -5.30 -19.27
C ASN A 82 -9.12 -6.81 -19.54
N ASP A 83 -9.62 -7.62 -18.61
CA ASP A 83 -9.62 -9.08 -18.68
C ASP A 83 -11.00 -9.68 -18.38
N GLY A 84 -12.06 -8.90 -18.59
CA GLY A 84 -13.43 -9.28 -18.23
C GLY A 84 -13.74 -9.17 -16.73
N THR A 85 -12.80 -8.66 -15.94
CA THR A 85 -12.98 -8.35 -14.53
C THR A 85 -13.06 -6.84 -14.28
N TYR A 86 -14.00 -6.44 -13.45
CA TYR A 86 -14.17 -5.06 -12.98
C TYR A 86 -13.92 -5.01 -11.48
N LEU A 87 -13.07 -4.08 -11.05
CA LEU A 87 -12.79 -3.81 -9.64
C LEU A 87 -13.72 -2.70 -9.15
N PHE A 88 -14.45 -2.98 -8.08
CA PHE A 88 -15.30 -2.04 -7.38
C PHE A 88 -14.64 -1.68 -6.06
N ARG A 89 -14.54 -0.40 -5.77
CA ARG A 89 -13.97 0.13 -4.53
C ARG A 89 -14.93 1.14 -3.91
N TYR A 90 -15.03 1.13 -2.58
CA TYR A 90 -15.84 2.12 -1.87
C TYR A 90 -15.30 2.46 -0.49
N ARG A 91 -15.34 3.76 -0.17
CA ARG A 91 -15.06 4.33 1.14
C ARG A 91 -16.36 4.80 1.76
N LEU A 92 -16.64 4.36 2.98
CA LEU A 92 -17.80 4.83 3.74
C LEU A 92 -17.42 5.99 4.65
N TYR A 93 -18.30 6.98 4.73
CA TYR A 93 -18.21 8.11 5.64
C TYR A 93 -19.27 8.07 6.75
N GLU A 94 -20.12 7.06 6.74
CA GLU A 94 -21.03 6.72 7.85
C GLU A 94 -21.01 5.20 8.07
N SER A 95 -21.31 4.76 9.29
CA SER A 95 -21.45 3.33 9.60
C SER A 95 -22.88 2.87 9.37
N VAL A 96 -23.05 1.66 8.83
CA VAL A 96 -24.37 1.12 8.45
C VAL A 96 -24.55 -0.33 8.90
N GLU A 97 -25.78 -0.71 9.22
CA GLU A 97 -26.17 -2.10 9.44
C GLU A 97 -26.83 -2.64 8.16
N ASN A 98 -26.29 -3.73 7.62
CA ASN A 98 -26.68 -4.34 6.36
C ASN A 98 -26.64 -3.37 5.18
N LEU A 99 -25.61 -3.50 4.35
CA LEU A 99 -25.42 -2.65 3.18
C LEU A 99 -25.92 -3.37 1.93
N HIS A 100 -26.81 -2.73 1.18
CA HIS A 100 -27.24 -3.18 -0.12
C HIS A 100 -26.33 -2.60 -1.21
N LEU A 101 -25.72 -3.49 -2.00
CA LEU A 101 -24.93 -3.19 -3.18
C LEU A 101 -25.82 -3.43 -4.39
N TYR A 102 -26.09 -2.39 -5.17
CA TYR A 102 -26.81 -2.50 -6.43
C TYR A 102 -25.87 -2.12 -7.58
N ILE A 103 -25.77 -3.00 -8.58
CA ILE A 103 -24.95 -2.80 -9.77
C ILE A 103 -25.80 -3.03 -11.02
N ARG A 104 -25.91 -2.02 -11.89
CA ARG A 104 -26.40 -2.23 -13.25
C ARG A 104 -25.22 -2.42 -14.18
N PHE A 105 -25.09 -3.60 -14.74
CA PHE A 105 -24.00 -4.00 -15.63
C PHE A 105 -24.57 -4.41 -16.99
N GLY A 106 -24.56 -3.47 -17.95
CA GLY A 106 -25.30 -3.66 -19.21
C GLY A 106 -26.80 -3.79 -18.95
N ASN A 107 -27.38 -4.93 -19.32
CA ASN A 107 -28.80 -5.24 -19.09
C ASN A 107 -29.02 -6.09 -17.82
N GLU A 108 -27.97 -6.35 -17.03
CA GLU A 108 -28.05 -7.13 -15.81
C GLU A 108 -28.14 -6.22 -14.58
N ASP A 109 -29.18 -6.41 -13.78
CA ASP A 109 -29.27 -5.84 -12.43
C ASP A 109 -28.74 -6.88 -11.44
N ILE A 110 -27.67 -6.53 -10.73
CA ILE A 110 -26.94 -7.40 -9.80
C ILE A 110 -27.04 -6.79 -8.41
N GLU A 111 -27.62 -7.54 -7.49
CA GLU A 111 -27.83 -7.12 -6.10
C GLU A 111 -27.08 -8.02 -5.14
N HIS A 112 -26.49 -7.43 -4.09
CA HIS A 112 -25.85 -8.17 -3.01
C HIS A 112 -26.05 -7.46 -1.68
N ILE A 113 -26.39 -8.21 -0.63
CA ILE A 113 -26.50 -7.68 0.73
C ILE A 113 -25.26 -8.08 1.51
N VAL A 114 -24.46 -7.09 1.91
CA VAL A 114 -23.39 -7.25 2.89
C VAL A 114 -24.03 -7.27 4.27
N LYS A 115 -24.24 -8.47 4.82
CA LYS A 115 -24.92 -8.68 6.11
C LYS A 115 -24.01 -8.33 7.30
N GLY A 116 -24.54 -7.64 8.29
CA GLY A 116 -23.87 -7.24 9.55
C GLY A 116 -23.56 -5.75 9.63
N TYR A 117 -22.78 -5.35 10.63
CA TYR A 117 -22.34 -3.96 10.81
C TYR A 117 -21.12 -3.63 9.95
N ILE A 118 -21.22 -2.58 9.15
CA ILE A 118 -20.18 -2.09 8.25
C ILE A 118 -19.72 -0.72 8.72
N TYR A 119 -18.53 -0.68 9.31
CA TYR A 119 -17.97 0.53 9.91
C TYR A 119 -17.29 1.44 8.90
N SER A 120 -17.50 2.75 9.05
CA SER A 120 -16.63 3.77 8.46
C SER A 120 -15.23 3.69 9.07
N ASP A 121 -14.23 4.23 8.37
CA ASP A 121 -12.85 4.26 8.88
C ASP A 121 -12.69 5.09 10.17
N GLY A 122 -13.59 6.06 10.38
CA GLY A 122 -13.64 6.93 11.57
C GLY A 122 -14.36 6.30 12.77
N CYS A 123 -15.09 5.20 12.59
CA CYS A 123 -15.84 4.60 13.67
C CYS A 123 -14.96 3.83 14.65
N TYR A 124 -15.03 4.19 15.93
CA TYR A 124 -14.37 3.46 17.02
C TYR A 124 -15.23 2.25 17.42
N CYS A 125 -14.89 1.08 16.91
CA CYS A 125 -15.54 -0.18 17.26
C CYS A 125 -14.56 -1.36 17.29
N PRO A 126 -13.61 -1.35 18.25
CA PRO A 126 -12.51 -2.28 18.23
C PRO A 126 -12.95 -3.73 18.45
N GLN A 127 -12.46 -4.64 17.60
CA GLN A 127 -12.55 -6.08 17.80
C GLN A 127 -11.55 -6.53 18.88
N LYS A 128 -12.05 -7.24 19.90
CA LYS A 128 -11.23 -7.78 20.99
C LYS A 128 -10.46 -9.03 20.55
N ASN A 129 -11.04 -9.85 19.68
CA ASN A 129 -10.41 -11.08 19.21
C ASN A 129 -9.53 -10.82 17.97
N LEU A 130 -8.21 -10.69 18.19
CA LEU A 130 -7.25 -10.44 17.11
C LEU A 130 -7.19 -11.57 16.08
N THR A 131 -7.40 -12.83 16.50
CA THR A 131 -7.47 -13.97 15.56
C THR A 131 -8.65 -13.83 14.60
N GLU A 132 -9.81 -13.42 15.10
CA GLU A 132 -10.98 -13.15 14.27
C GLU A 132 -10.71 -12.01 13.27
N TRP A 133 -10.02 -10.96 13.70
CA TRP A 133 -9.65 -9.84 12.83
C TRP A 133 -8.67 -10.25 11.72
N PHE A 134 -7.65 -11.04 12.04
CA PHE A 134 -6.73 -11.56 11.02
C PHE A 134 -7.47 -12.42 9.98
N ASN A 135 -8.38 -13.28 10.43
CA ASN A 135 -9.19 -14.11 9.55
C ASN A 135 -10.12 -13.28 8.66
N SER A 136 -10.71 -12.20 9.20
CA SER A 136 -11.62 -11.36 8.43
C SER A 136 -10.92 -10.58 7.32
N LEU A 137 -9.70 -10.12 7.57
CA LEU A 137 -8.84 -9.44 6.59
C LEU A 137 -8.15 -10.37 5.60
N GLU A 138 -8.39 -11.69 5.70
CA GLU A 138 -7.66 -12.69 4.92
C GLU A 138 -6.15 -12.49 5.05
N CYS A 139 -5.70 -12.14 6.25
CA CYS A 139 -4.29 -12.03 6.54
C CYS A 139 -3.68 -13.41 6.30
N SER A 140 -2.95 -13.54 5.20
CA SER A 140 -2.36 -14.82 4.85
C SER A 140 -1.45 -15.22 6.00
N SER A 141 -1.59 -16.44 6.52
CA SER A 141 -0.52 -17.12 7.26
C SER A 141 0.68 -17.45 6.34
N SER A 142 0.74 -16.87 5.13
CA SER A 142 1.79 -17.15 4.18
C SER A 142 3.13 -16.81 4.83
N SER A 143 4.03 -17.78 4.76
CA SER A 143 5.37 -17.76 5.35
C SER A 143 6.25 -16.58 4.88
N LEU A 144 5.79 -15.82 3.88
CA LEU A 144 6.49 -14.72 3.23
C LEU A 144 6.49 -13.46 4.11
N SER A 145 5.32 -12.93 4.51
CA SER A 145 5.21 -11.79 5.44
C SER A 145 5.84 -12.04 6.82
N ILE A 146 6.01 -13.31 7.22
CA ILE A 146 6.66 -13.70 8.47
C ILE A 146 8.19 -13.76 8.31
N SER A 147 8.71 -13.88 7.09
CA SER A 147 10.14 -14.07 6.85
C SER A 147 10.94 -12.86 7.28
N GLN A 148 10.53 -11.66 6.84
CA GLN A 148 11.17 -10.40 7.21
C GLN A 148 11.00 -10.12 8.70
N LEU A 149 9.77 -10.19 9.22
CA LEU A 149 9.51 -9.94 10.64
C LEU A 149 10.30 -10.87 11.58
N ARG A 150 10.42 -12.15 11.23
CA ARG A 150 11.22 -13.11 12.00
C ARG A 150 12.70 -12.72 12.00
N GLU A 151 13.21 -12.30 10.86
CA GLU A 151 14.59 -11.84 10.74
C GLU A 151 14.84 -10.58 11.57
N ASP A 152 13.96 -9.59 11.44
CA ASP A 152 14.05 -8.31 12.15
C ASP A 152 14.07 -8.50 13.68
N LEU A 153 13.28 -9.47 14.17
CA LEU A 153 13.15 -9.74 15.61
C LEU A 153 14.15 -10.78 16.14
N LYS A 154 15.02 -11.36 15.31
CA LYS A 154 15.89 -12.49 15.68
C LYS A 154 16.82 -12.18 16.86
N LEU A 155 17.25 -10.92 16.98
CA LEU A 155 18.16 -10.45 18.02
C LEU A 155 17.44 -9.99 19.30
N PHE A 156 16.13 -9.74 19.23
CA PHE A 156 15.37 -9.05 20.29
C PHE A 156 14.40 -9.97 21.02
N ASN A 157 14.88 -11.12 21.51
CA ASN A 157 14.01 -12.10 22.18
C ASN A 157 13.47 -11.63 23.54
N LYS A 158 14.15 -10.68 24.19
CA LYS A 158 13.72 -10.04 25.44
C LYS A 158 14.06 -8.56 25.38
N ILE A 159 13.07 -7.71 25.61
CA ILE A 159 13.18 -6.25 25.49
C ILE A 159 12.82 -5.62 26.83
N ASP A 160 13.81 -4.97 27.45
CA ASP A 160 13.63 -4.17 28.67
C ASP A 160 13.64 -2.70 28.26
N MET A 161 12.45 -2.09 28.17
CA MET A 161 12.31 -0.73 27.65
C MET A 161 12.99 0.31 28.56
N ASN A 162 13.11 0.08 29.86
CA ASN A 162 13.86 1.01 30.72
C ASN A 162 15.34 1.10 30.30
N LYS A 163 15.95 -0.05 29.98
CA LYS A 163 17.31 -0.10 29.45
C LYS A 163 17.40 0.50 28.06
N ILE A 164 16.46 0.16 27.18
CA ILE A 164 16.42 0.67 25.81
C ILE A 164 16.30 2.19 25.77
N ILE A 165 15.40 2.78 26.57
CA ILE A 165 15.22 4.23 26.63
C ILE A 165 16.47 4.93 27.16
N ASN A 166 17.16 4.36 28.16
CA ASN A 166 18.42 4.93 28.65
C ASN A 166 19.51 4.89 27.58
N LYS A 167 19.67 3.78 26.87
CA LYS A 167 20.60 3.69 25.73
C LYS A 167 20.24 4.65 24.60
N ALA A 168 18.96 4.78 24.27
CA ALA A 168 18.50 5.68 23.21
C ALA A 168 18.73 7.16 23.56
N LYS A 169 18.68 7.54 24.85
CA LYS A 169 19.06 8.88 25.30
C LYS A 169 20.52 9.20 24.95
N GLU A 170 21.42 8.27 25.24
CA GLU A 170 22.85 8.41 24.98
C GLU A 170 23.17 8.31 23.48
N LYS A 171 22.59 7.37 22.74
CA LYS A 171 22.91 7.19 21.32
C LYS A 171 22.25 8.22 20.40
N TYR A 172 21.01 8.64 20.70
CA TYR A 172 20.20 9.39 19.74
C TYR A 172 19.60 10.69 20.28
N PHE A 173 18.93 10.66 21.44
CA PHE A 173 18.10 11.81 21.86
C PHE A 173 18.90 13.07 22.17
N GLN A 174 20.19 12.93 22.50
CA GLN A 174 21.09 14.07 22.71
C GLN A 174 21.59 14.73 21.41
N TYR A 175 21.28 14.17 20.24
CA TYR A 175 21.69 14.70 18.92
C TYR A 175 20.48 15.08 18.06
N PRO A 176 19.71 16.12 18.45
CA PRO A 176 18.41 16.42 17.85
C PRO A 176 18.48 16.93 16.41
N GLN A 177 19.64 17.40 15.95
CA GLN A 177 19.89 17.80 14.56
C GLN A 177 20.12 16.61 13.62
N THR A 178 20.47 15.44 14.18
CA THR A 178 20.81 14.24 13.40
C THR A 178 19.68 13.21 13.42
N TYR A 179 19.05 13.01 14.58
CA TYR A 179 18.06 11.96 14.76
C TYR A 179 16.69 12.53 15.11
N ALA A 180 15.66 11.87 14.57
CA ALA A 180 14.26 12.11 14.90
C ALA A 180 13.60 10.77 15.26
N LEU A 181 13.20 10.60 16.52
CA LEU A 181 12.51 9.39 17.00
C LEU A 181 11.32 9.76 17.87
N CYS A 182 10.33 8.88 17.94
CA CYS A 182 9.28 8.94 18.94
C CYS A 182 9.30 7.68 19.81
N HIS A 183 9.19 7.89 21.12
CA HIS A 183 8.87 6.86 22.08
C HIS A 183 7.35 6.75 22.19
N TYR A 184 6.79 5.61 21.78
CA TYR A 184 5.37 5.32 21.85
C TYR A 184 5.05 4.34 22.98
N VAL A 185 3.91 4.56 23.64
CA VAL A 185 3.26 3.62 24.54
C VAL A 185 1.81 3.45 24.10
N ILE A 186 1.39 2.23 23.86
CA ILE A 186 -0.03 1.88 23.72
C ILE A 186 -0.41 1.14 24.99
N LYS A 187 -1.43 1.64 25.68
CA LYS A 187 -1.92 1.04 26.93
C LYS A 187 -3.43 1.17 27.01
N ASN A 188 -4.12 0.06 27.26
CA ASN A 188 -5.59 0.01 27.26
C ASN A 188 -6.18 0.60 25.97
N ASN A 189 -5.56 0.26 24.82
CA ASN A 189 -5.92 0.77 23.49
C ASN A 189 -5.84 2.30 23.30
N LYS A 190 -5.28 3.05 24.26
CA LYS A 190 -4.96 4.48 24.15
C LYS A 190 -3.48 4.63 23.77
N ILE A 191 -3.18 5.56 22.87
CA ILE A 191 -1.85 5.76 22.31
C ILE A 191 -1.24 7.02 22.93
N TYR A 192 -0.03 6.89 23.46
CA TYR A 192 0.76 7.96 24.05
C TYR A 192 2.10 8.03 23.34
N ARG A 193 2.69 9.22 23.22
CA ARG A 193 4.02 9.35 22.64
C ARG A 193 4.82 10.51 23.22
N LYS A 194 6.14 10.46 23.07
CA LYS A 194 7.04 11.60 23.17
C LYS A 194 8.07 11.53 22.07
N CYS A 195 8.27 12.63 21.34
CA CYS A 195 9.23 12.68 20.24
C CYS A 195 10.47 13.49 20.61
N TYR A 196 11.60 13.12 20.01
CA TYR A 196 12.94 13.68 20.21
C TYR A 196 13.51 14.02 18.83
N GLY A 197 14.12 15.20 18.68
CA GLY A 197 14.69 15.69 17.42
C GLY A 197 14.08 17.01 16.94
N GLU A 198 14.75 17.71 16.03
CA GLU A 198 14.28 18.97 15.43
C GLU A 198 13.25 18.73 14.30
N HIS A 199 13.31 17.58 13.62
CA HIS A 199 12.48 17.26 12.47
C HIS A 199 11.49 16.12 12.75
N ILE A 200 10.56 16.33 13.68
CA ILE A 200 9.59 15.33 14.15
C ILE A 200 8.24 15.34 13.40
N GLY A 201 8.14 16.03 12.26
CA GLY A 201 6.90 16.17 11.49
C GLY A 201 6.34 14.83 11.01
N PHE A 202 7.22 13.89 10.67
CA PHE A 202 6.87 12.57 10.12
C PHE A 202 6.13 11.65 11.12
N LYS A 203 6.04 12.03 12.42
CA LYS A 203 5.23 11.30 13.40
C LYS A 203 3.78 11.12 12.97
N THR A 204 3.25 12.07 12.19
CA THR A 204 1.87 12.04 11.67
C THR A 204 1.54 10.74 10.93
N PHE A 205 2.51 10.14 10.22
CA PHE A 205 2.30 8.88 9.51
C PHE A 205 2.14 7.70 10.45
N SER A 206 2.99 7.60 11.48
CA SER A 206 2.88 6.59 12.54
C SER A 206 1.59 6.77 13.33
N ASP A 207 1.24 8.01 13.67
CA ASP A 207 0.01 8.33 14.39
C ASP A 207 -1.24 7.91 13.61
N ALA A 208 -1.28 8.23 12.32
CA ALA A 208 -2.43 7.94 11.47
C ALA A 208 -2.74 6.44 11.41
N VAL A 209 -1.71 5.58 11.25
CA VAL A 209 -1.91 4.13 11.21
C VAL A 209 -2.27 3.56 12.59
N LEU A 210 -1.61 4.01 13.66
CA LEU A 210 -1.92 3.54 15.02
C LEU A 210 -3.35 3.91 15.42
N LEU A 211 -3.79 5.15 15.16
CA LEU A 211 -5.15 5.59 15.41
C LEU A 211 -6.17 4.84 14.54
N SER A 212 -5.83 4.55 13.27
CA SER A 212 -6.68 3.76 12.39
C SER A 212 -6.88 2.34 12.91
N LEU A 213 -5.81 1.73 13.43
CA LEU A 213 -5.85 0.39 14.01
C LEU A 213 -6.60 0.36 15.35
N SER A 214 -6.36 1.30 16.26
CA SER A 214 -7.02 1.33 17.58
C SER A 214 -8.54 1.49 17.49
N ARG A 215 -9.05 2.09 16.40
CA ARG A 215 -10.51 2.14 16.11
C ARG A 215 -11.08 0.78 15.70
N LYS A 216 -10.26 -0.10 15.11
CA LYS A 216 -10.68 -1.37 14.50
C LYS A 216 -10.43 -2.58 15.39
N ILE A 217 -9.40 -2.51 16.24
CA ILE A 217 -8.97 -3.60 17.11
C ILE A 217 -8.50 -3.07 18.46
N ILE A 218 -8.52 -3.93 19.48
CA ILE A 218 -7.76 -3.70 20.71
C ILE A 218 -6.31 -4.05 20.44
N LEU A 219 -5.45 -3.03 20.34
CA LEU A 219 -4.02 -3.21 20.20
C LEU A 219 -3.42 -3.79 21.50
N PRO A 220 -2.33 -4.58 21.42
CA PRO A 220 -1.63 -5.04 22.61
C PRO A 220 -1.07 -3.84 23.37
N ASP A 221 -0.99 -3.96 24.70
CA ASP A 221 -0.16 -3.06 25.48
C ASP A 221 1.31 -3.22 25.02
N ILE A 222 1.91 -2.12 24.58
CA ILE A 222 3.27 -2.11 24.00
C ILE A 222 3.97 -0.78 24.27
N GLU A 223 5.30 -0.83 24.41
CA GLU A 223 6.20 0.32 24.52
C GLU A 223 7.34 0.14 23.52
N PHE A 224 7.58 1.11 22.63
CA PHE A 224 8.56 0.97 21.55
C PHE A 224 9.13 2.32 21.06
N LEU A 225 10.26 2.25 20.35
CA LEU A 225 10.85 3.39 19.65
C LEU A 225 10.53 3.32 18.16
N MET A 226 10.07 4.44 17.60
CA MET A 226 9.83 4.62 16.19
C MET A 226 10.80 5.65 15.62
N ASN A 227 11.60 5.27 14.65
CA ASN A 227 12.41 6.17 13.84
C ASN A 227 11.53 6.95 12.86
N LEU A 228 11.73 8.27 12.79
CA LEU A 228 11.03 9.14 11.85
C LEU A 228 11.86 9.52 10.63
N GLY A 229 13.17 9.26 10.66
CA GLY A 229 14.08 9.56 9.56
C GLY A 229 14.10 8.49 8.47
N ASP A 230 14.77 8.81 7.36
CA ASP A 230 14.93 7.89 6.23
C ASP A 230 15.92 6.75 6.58
N TYR A 231 17.05 7.08 7.19
CA TYR A 231 18.12 6.11 7.46
C TYR A 231 17.77 5.19 8.65
N PRO A 232 17.96 3.87 8.52
CA PRO A 232 17.88 2.95 9.65
C PRO A 232 18.97 3.25 10.70
N LEU A 233 18.70 2.92 11.96
CA LEU A 233 19.51 3.39 13.10
C LEU A 233 20.13 2.29 13.96
N SER A 234 19.57 1.08 13.96
CA SER A 234 19.98 0.04 14.90
C SER A 234 21.29 -0.62 14.45
N SER A 235 22.42 -0.07 14.91
CA SER A 235 23.77 -0.54 14.56
C SER A 235 24.07 -1.96 15.05
N ASP A 236 24.99 -2.64 14.36
CA ASP A 236 25.52 -3.96 14.77
C ASP A 236 26.15 -3.94 16.18
N ASP A 237 26.85 -2.85 16.54
CA ASP A 237 27.43 -2.66 17.86
C ASP A 237 26.37 -2.17 18.86
N ASP A 238 26.00 -3.03 19.81
CA ASP A 238 24.94 -2.83 20.79
C ASP A 238 23.57 -2.44 20.18
N PRO A 239 22.88 -3.39 19.52
CA PRO A 239 21.65 -3.13 18.79
C PRO A 239 20.47 -2.78 19.70
N ILE A 240 19.61 -1.90 19.21
CA ILE A 240 18.40 -1.41 19.89
C ILE A 240 17.17 -1.77 19.05
N PRO A 241 16.09 -2.29 19.64
CA PRO A 241 14.88 -2.64 18.89
C PRO A 241 14.11 -1.37 18.49
N ILE A 242 14.51 -0.76 17.37
CA ILE A 242 13.89 0.44 16.80
C ILE A 242 13.03 0.01 15.63
N ILE A 243 11.78 0.47 15.61
CA ILE A 243 10.91 0.31 14.45
C ILE A 243 11.23 1.43 13.45
N SER A 244 11.44 1.07 12.17
CA SER A 244 11.82 1.99 11.10
C SER A 244 11.01 1.73 9.82
N TRP A 245 11.01 2.72 8.91
CA TRP A 245 10.36 2.60 7.59
C TRP A 245 11.22 1.85 6.57
N CYS A 246 12.54 1.82 6.75
CA CYS A 246 13.50 1.16 5.88
C CYS A 246 14.54 0.43 6.73
N GLY A 247 15.02 -0.73 6.25
CA GLY A 247 16.13 -1.48 6.83
C GLY A 247 17.37 -1.45 5.95
N SER A 248 18.49 -1.94 6.49
CA SER A 248 19.76 -2.13 5.77
C SER A 248 20.41 -3.44 6.19
N GLU A 249 21.20 -4.06 5.31
CA GLU A 249 22.04 -5.23 5.66
C GLU A 249 23.05 -4.96 6.78
N GLN A 250 23.27 -3.69 7.13
CA GLN A 250 24.20 -3.21 8.17
C GLN A 250 23.47 -2.73 9.44
N THR A 251 22.15 -2.94 9.53
CA THR A 251 21.37 -2.54 10.69
C THR A 251 20.38 -3.64 11.10
N HIS A 252 19.79 -3.45 12.28
CA HIS A 252 18.90 -4.40 12.94
C HIS A 252 17.55 -3.74 13.30
N ASP A 253 17.10 -2.80 12.47
CA ASP A 253 15.80 -2.16 12.63
C ASP A 253 14.65 -3.13 12.32
N ILE A 254 13.51 -2.93 12.97
CA ILE A 254 12.28 -3.70 12.76
C ILE A 254 11.41 -2.95 11.76
N ILE A 255 11.15 -3.55 10.60
CA ILE A 255 10.67 -2.77 9.45
C ILE A 255 9.15 -2.81 9.35
N LEU A 256 8.53 -1.64 9.32
CA LEU A 256 7.11 -1.49 8.96
C LEU A 256 6.93 -1.26 7.46
N PRO A 257 5.72 -1.48 6.92
CA PRO A 257 5.34 -0.91 5.64
C PRO A 257 5.58 0.58 5.64
N THR A 258 6.24 1.08 4.59
CA THR A 258 6.68 2.49 4.50
C THR A 258 5.52 3.45 4.69
N TYR A 259 5.81 4.67 5.14
CA TYR A 259 4.78 5.69 5.32
C TYR A 259 4.01 5.98 4.02
N GLU A 260 4.65 5.88 2.84
CA GLU A 260 3.99 6.11 1.55
C GLU A 260 2.89 5.07 1.26
N ILE A 261 3.19 3.77 1.34
CA ILE A 261 2.17 2.73 1.07
C ILE A 261 1.13 2.63 2.19
N THR A 262 1.53 2.96 3.42
CA THR A 262 0.63 3.04 4.57
C THR A 262 -0.35 4.21 4.40
N GLU A 263 0.13 5.38 4.01
CA GLU A 263 -0.72 6.53 3.71
C GLU A 263 -1.65 6.23 2.53
N ALA A 264 -1.14 5.63 1.45
CA ALA A 264 -1.96 5.17 0.33
C ALA A 264 -3.09 4.22 0.78
N THR A 265 -2.79 3.32 1.71
CA THR A 265 -3.77 2.38 2.30
C THR A 265 -4.86 3.12 3.09
N LEU A 266 -4.49 4.13 3.87
CA LEU A 266 -5.42 4.87 4.73
C LEU A 266 -6.25 5.91 3.99
N GLN A 267 -5.65 6.58 3.00
CA GLN A 267 -6.19 7.78 2.34
C GLN A 267 -6.72 7.53 0.92
N MET A 268 -6.67 6.29 0.42
CA MET A 268 -7.25 5.92 -0.87
C MET A 268 -8.71 6.37 -0.96
N LEU A 269 -9.11 6.86 -2.14
CA LEU A 269 -10.43 7.44 -2.42
C LEU A 269 -10.81 8.60 -1.46
N SER A 270 -9.80 9.25 -0.87
CA SER A 270 -9.95 10.47 -0.08
C SER A 270 -8.91 11.48 -0.55
N ARG A 271 -7.72 11.53 0.07
CA ARG A 271 -6.69 12.54 -0.21
C ARG A 271 -5.65 12.10 -1.25
N THR A 272 -5.57 10.81 -1.56
CA THR A 272 -4.63 10.28 -2.57
C THR A 272 -5.34 9.49 -3.67
N THR A 273 -4.82 9.65 -4.89
CA THR A 273 -5.24 8.94 -6.09
C THR A 273 -4.25 7.86 -6.51
N LEU A 274 -3.04 7.85 -5.94
CA LEU A 274 -2.03 6.82 -6.17
C LEU A 274 -2.15 5.75 -5.09
N ASP A 275 -2.54 4.55 -5.51
CA ASP A 275 -2.63 3.37 -4.67
C ASP A 275 -2.32 2.12 -5.51
N ILE A 276 -2.17 0.97 -4.86
CA ILE A 276 -1.83 -0.30 -5.52
C ILE A 276 -2.86 -0.72 -6.58
N PHE A 277 -4.14 -0.40 -6.39
CA PHE A 277 -5.18 -0.69 -7.38
C PHE A 277 -5.12 0.28 -8.56
N ALA A 278 -4.89 1.58 -8.33
CA ALA A 278 -4.86 2.58 -9.40
C ALA A 278 -3.88 2.22 -10.54
N LEU A 279 -2.79 1.55 -10.22
CA LEU A 279 -1.76 1.15 -11.19
C LEU A 279 -2.12 -0.10 -11.99
N ARG A 280 -3.11 -0.87 -11.54
CA ARG A 280 -3.63 -2.04 -12.25
C ARG A 280 -4.78 -1.71 -13.18
N THR A 281 -5.41 -0.55 -12.98
CA THR A 281 -6.70 -0.22 -13.55
C THR A 281 -6.68 0.96 -14.51
N THR A 282 -5.57 1.72 -14.52
CA THR A 282 -5.43 2.80 -15.49
C THR A 282 -5.32 2.19 -16.89
N HIS A 283 -5.99 2.79 -17.88
CA HIS A 283 -5.91 2.41 -19.29
C HIS A 283 -4.48 2.57 -19.82
N HIS A 284 -3.63 1.60 -19.52
CA HIS A 284 -2.27 1.52 -20.02
C HIS A 284 -2.30 1.01 -21.46
N LEU A 285 -1.30 1.41 -22.23
CA LEU A 285 -1.07 0.81 -23.54
C LEU A 285 -0.91 -0.71 -23.38
N PRO A 286 -1.61 -1.55 -24.17
CA PRO A 286 -1.36 -2.97 -24.22
C PRO A 286 0.13 -3.24 -24.45
N TRP A 287 0.68 -4.30 -23.84
CA TRP A 287 2.12 -4.60 -23.88
C TRP A 287 2.80 -4.41 -25.24
N PRO A 288 2.24 -4.87 -26.39
CA PRO A 288 2.87 -4.68 -27.70
C PRO A 288 2.96 -3.22 -28.17
N LYS A 289 2.14 -2.33 -27.61
CA LYS A 289 2.08 -0.89 -27.94
C LYS A 289 2.92 -0.02 -27.00
N LYS A 290 3.46 -0.58 -25.92
CA LYS A 290 4.31 0.14 -24.97
C LYS A 290 5.67 0.48 -25.61
N ILE A 291 6.27 1.58 -25.17
CA ILE A 291 7.59 2.03 -25.61
C ILE A 291 8.67 1.08 -25.07
N PRO A 292 9.49 0.43 -25.91
CA PRO A 292 10.49 -0.56 -25.48
C PRO A 292 11.79 0.11 -24.98
N LYS A 293 11.68 1.06 -24.04
CA LYS A 293 12.80 1.77 -23.41
C LYS A 293 12.76 1.67 -21.90
N GLY A 294 13.94 1.63 -21.28
CA GLY A 294 14.15 1.85 -19.85
C GLY A 294 13.68 3.23 -19.44
N PHE A 295 12.85 3.34 -18.42
CA PHE A 295 12.21 4.58 -18.04
C PHE A 295 12.46 4.94 -16.57
N PHE A 296 12.76 6.22 -16.33
CA PHE A 296 12.87 6.79 -14.99
C PHE A 296 12.57 8.29 -14.99
N ARG A 297 11.84 8.74 -13.96
CA ARG A 297 11.74 10.16 -13.58
C ARG A 297 11.86 10.26 -12.07
N GLY A 298 12.76 11.11 -11.59
CA GLY A 298 12.99 11.26 -10.15
C GLY A 298 13.96 12.36 -9.80
N ARG A 299 14.27 12.49 -8.52
CA ARG A 299 15.25 13.45 -7.98
C ARG A 299 16.64 12.83 -7.90
N ASP A 300 17.63 13.69 -7.75
CA ASP A 300 19.06 13.41 -7.53
C ASP A 300 19.40 12.82 -6.15
N SER A 301 18.59 11.90 -5.63
CA SER A 301 18.73 11.42 -4.25
C SER A 301 19.96 10.52 -4.01
N CYS A 302 20.65 10.08 -5.06
CA CYS A 302 21.89 9.30 -4.98
C CYS A 302 22.69 9.45 -6.28
N GLN A 303 23.99 9.12 -6.24
CA GLN A 303 24.90 9.28 -7.36
C GLN A 303 24.52 8.39 -8.56
N GLU A 304 23.93 7.23 -8.30
CA GLU A 304 23.53 6.26 -9.31
C GLU A 304 22.40 6.81 -10.19
N ARG A 305 21.53 7.69 -9.67
CA ARG A 305 20.52 8.37 -10.48
C ARG A 305 21.12 9.38 -11.46
N LEU A 306 22.20 10.07 -11.08
CA LEU A 306 22.95 10.94 -11.99
C LEU A 306 23.60 10.09 -13.10
N ASN A 307 24.19 8.95 -12.73
CA ASN A 307 24.79 8.01 -13.68
C ASN A 307 23.74 7.45 -14.66
N LEU A 308 22.53 7.16 -14.18
CA LEU A 308 21.41 6.74 -15.05
C LEU A 308 21.05 7.81 -16.09
N VAL A 309 21.02 9.09 -15.71
CA VAL A 309 20.75 10.17 -16.67
C VAL A 309 21.89 10.33 -17.67
N ARG A 310 23.15 10.17 -17.25
CA ARG A 310 24.30 10.11 -18.18
C ARG A 310 24.18 8.93 -19.15
N LEU A 311 23.77 7.76 -18.67
CA LEU A 311 23.50 6.59 -19.51
C LEU A 311 22.36 6.85 -20.49
N SER A 312 21.28 7.52 -20.08
CA SER A 312 20.18 7.89 -20.97
C SER A 312 20.63 8.83 -22.09
N LYS A 313 21.49 9.81 -21.80
CA LYS A 313 22.10 10.68 -22.83
C LYS A 313 22.98 9.90 -23.82
N LYS A 314 23.70 8.88 -23.33
CA LYS A 314 24.58 8.04 -24.17
C LYS A 314 23.79 7.01 -25.00
N TYR A 315 22.69 6.49 -24.47
CA TYR A 315 21.86 5.46 -25.10
C TYR A 315 20.38 5.90 -25.18
N PRO A 316 20.06 7.01 -25.88
CA PRO A 316 18.71 7.58 -25.89
C PRO A 316 17.67 6.66 -26.56
N ASP A 317 18.11 5.73 -27.40
CA ASP A 317 17.25 4.72 -28.03
C ASP A 317 16.87 3.57 -27.10
N LEU A 318 17.58 3.40 -25.98
CA LEU A 318 17.34 2.33 -25.01
C LEU A 318 16.78 2.84 -23.70
N ILE A 319 17.11 4.06 -23.28
CA ILE A 319 16.73 4.61 -21.99
C ILE A 319 16.20 6.04 -22.16
N ASP A 320 15.03 6.28 -21.59
CA ASP A 320 14.52 7.61 -21.29
C ASP A 320 14.51 7.83 -19.76
N ALA A 321 15.57 8.44 -19.25
CA ALA A 321 15.71 8.79 -17.84
C ALA A 321 16.16 10.24 -17.67
N ASN A 322 15.46 10.98 -16.81
CA ASN A 322 15.83 12.37 -16.52
C ASN A 322 15.45 12.75 -15.08
N LEU A 323 16.14 13.76 -14.54
CA LEU A 323 15.86 14.35 -13.25
C LEU A 323 14.68 15.32 -13.34
N THR A 324 13.79 15.29 -12.36
CA THR A 324 12.69 16.26 -12.26
C THR A 324 13.09 17.50 -11.48
N ARG A 325 13.99 17.34 -10.50
CA ARG A 325 14.58 18.40 -9.67
C ARG A 325 15.92 17.94 -9.12
N MET A 326 16.74 18.89 -8.67
CA MET A 326 18.03 18.65 -8.05
C MET A 326 18.16 19.38 -6.70
N PHE A 327 18.51 18.66 -5.65
CA PHE A 327 18.60 19.16 -4.27
C PHE A 327 19.92 18.81 -3.55
N PHE A 328 20.48 17.63 -3.83
CA PHE A 328 21.63 17.03 -3.14
C PHE A 328 22.96 17.28 -3.87
N PHE A 329 22.97 17.29 -5.20
CA PHE A 329 24.18 17.44 -6.04
C PHE A 329 24.21 18.78 -6.79
N ARG A 330 23.97 19.89 -6.08
CA ARG A 330 23.72 21.23 -6.67
C ARG A 330 24.90 21.77 -7.48
N ASP A 331 26.12 21.35 -7.15
CA ASP A 331 27.36 21.68 -7.84
C ASP A 331 27.41 21.12 -9.27
N GLN A 332 26.72 20.02 -9.54
CA GLN A 332 26.66 19.38 -10.87
C GLN A 332 25.45 19.85 -11.70
N LYS A 333 24.68 20.83 -11.23
CA LYS A 333 23.38 21.21 -11.81
C LYS A 333 23.40 21.49 -13.31
N SER A 334 24.40 22.23 -13.78
CA SER A 334 24.51 22.63 -15.19
C SER A 334 24.60 21.44 -16.15
N GLU A 335 25.12 20.29 -15.70
CA GLU A 335 25.19 19.08 -16.52
C GLU A 335 23.79 18.49 -16.77
N PHE A 336 22.87 18.62 -15.81
CA PHE A 336 21.58 17.90 -15.80
C PHE A 336 20.38 18.77 -16.21
N GLU A 337 20.59 20.04 -16.53
CA GLU A 337 19.55 20.89 -17.11
C GLU A 337 19.38 20.64 -18.63
N PRO A 338 18.16 20.79 -19.18
CA PRO A 338 16.91 21.09 -18.47
C PRO A 338 16.34 19.87 -17.73
N PHE A 339 15.71 20.12 -16.58
CA PHE A 339 14.98 19.09 -15.84
C PHE A 339 13.69 18.70 -16.57
N ALA A 340 13.33 17.42 -16.47
CA ALA A 340 12.07 16.92 -16.99
C ALA A 340 10.88 17.32 -16.10
N GLU A 341 9.71 17.44 -16.72
CA GLU A 341 8.47 17.62 -15.98
C GLU A 341 8.13 16.39 -15.12
N TYR A 342 7.31 16.63 -14.10
CA TYR A 342 6.74 15.55 -13.30
C TYR A 342 5.82 14.70 -14.18
N ILE A 343 6.04 13.38 -14.18
CA ILE A 343 5.18 12.41 -14.85
C ILE A 343 4.42 11.64 -13.76
N PRO A 344 3.07 11.58 -13.79
CA PRO A 344 2.29 10.76 -12.87
C PRO A 344 2.69 9.28 -12.97
N MET A 345 2.67 8.55 -11.86
CA MET A 345 3.05 7.13 -11.82
C MET A 345 2.29 6.27 -12.84
N THR A 346 1.02 6.58 -13.08
CA THR A 346 0.20 5.87 -14.06
C THR A 346 0.75 5.97 -15.49
N LYS A 347 1.48 7.05 -15.82
CA LYS A 347 2.10 7.26 -17.13
C LYS A 347 3.49 6.64 -17.28
N PHE A 348 4.10 6.17 -16.19
CA PHE A 348 5.37 5.42 -16.28
C PHE A 348 5.18 4.16 -17.13
N PHE A 349 3.99 3.57 -17.07
CA PHE A 349 3.61 2.32 -17.71
C PHE A 349 3.31 2.44 -19.21
N ASP A 350 3.42 3.63 -19.80
CA ASP A 350 3.53 3.75 -21.26
C ASP A 350 4.85 3.14 -21.78
N TYR A 351 5.82 2.90 -20.89
CA TYR A 351 7.10 2.25 -21.14
C TYR A 351 7.12 0.80 -20.65
N LYS A 352 7.78 -0.10 -21.40
CA LYS A 352 7.92 -1.52 -21.02
C LYS A 352 8.83 -1.72 -19.81
N TYR A 353 9.86 -0.90 -19.64
CA TYR A 353 10.98 -1.20 -18.74
C TYR A 353 11.11 -0.13 -17.66
N GLN A 354 10.82 -0.48 -16.40
CA GLN A 354 10.81 0.44 -15.26
C GLN A 354 12.10 0.31 -14.46
N ILE A 355 12.91 1.37 -14.40
CA ILE A 355 14.18 1.35 -13.68
C ILE A 355 13.94 1.81 -12.24
N SER A 356 14.16 0.90 -11.28
CA SER A 356 14.00 1.15 -9.85
C SER A 356 15.38 1.27 -9.19
N LEU A 357 15.78 2.53 -8.97
CA LEU A 357 16.96 2.87 -8.19
C LEU A 357 16.56 3.38 -6.80
N ASP A 358 17.45 3.15 -5.85
CA ASP A 358 17.35 3.71 -4.51
C ASP A 358 17.29 5.23 -4.53
N GLY A 359 16.76 5.81 -3.46
CA GLY A 359 16.89 7.23 -3.15
C GLY A 359 17.99 7.43 -2.11
N THR A 360 17.66 8.20 -1.08
CA THR A 360 18.44 8.24 0.16
C THR A 360 18.59 6.84 0.77
N VAL A 361 17.49 6.07 0.71
CA VAL A 361 17.37 4.66 1.13
C VAL A 361 16.58 3.87 0.09
N ALA A 362 16.00 2.73 0.45
CA ALA A 362 15.18 1.90 -0.44
C ALA A 362 14.13 2.73 -1.21
N SER A 363 13.87 2.33 -2.45
CA SER A 363 12.94 3.05 -3.32
C SER A 363 11.49 2.76 -2.94
N TYR A 364 10.84 3.67 -2.20
CA TYR A 364 9.40 3.56 -1.85
C TYR A 364 8.45 3.57 -3.05
N ARG A 365 9.00 3.79 -4.26
CA ARG A 365 8.31 3.60 -5.54
C ARG A 365 8.13 2.12 -5.90
N LEU A 366 8.99 1.22 -5.43
CA LEU A 366 8.99 -0.19 -5.85
C LEU A 366 7.64 -0.91 -5.71
N PRO A 367 6.88 -0.80 -4.61
CA PRO A 367 5.58 -1.47 -4.52
C PRO A 367 4.61 -1.05 -5.63
N TYR A 368 4.67 0.22 -6.04
CA TYR A 368 3.90 0.76 -7.15
C TYR A 368 4.36 0.23 -8.51
N LEU A 369 5.68 0.13 -8.73
CA LEU A 369 6.22 -0.48 -9.95
C LEU A 369 5.83 -1.95 -10.08
N LEU A 370 5.87 -2.70 -8.97
CA LEU A 370 5.41 -4.10 -8.91
C LEU A 370 3.92 -4.25 -9.18
N ALA A 371 3.11 -3.26 -8.81
CA ALA A 371 1.66 -3.26 -9.04
C ALA A 371 1.30 -2.99 -10.51
N GLY A 372 2.08 -2.17 -11.22
CA GLY A 372 1.80 -1.82 -12.60
C GLY A 372 2.25 -2.88 -13.61
N ASP A 373 2.30 -2.52 -14.89
CA ASP A 373 2.41 -3.47 -16.01
C ASP A 373 3.71 -3.33 -16.84
N GLY A 374 4.79 -2.87 -16.21
CA GLY A 374 6.13 -2.79 -16.78
C GLY A 374 7.12 -3.73 -16.11
N LEU A 375 8.12 -4.22 -16.86
CA LEU A 375 9.21 -5.04 -16.34
C LEU A 375 10.15 -4.20 -15.50
N ILE A 376 10.43 -4.64 -14.27
CA ILE A 376 11.21 -3.86 -13.31
C ILE A 376 12.68 -4.27 -13.38
N PHE A 377 13.55 -3.28 -13.52
CA PHE A 377 14.99 -3.39 -13.32
C PHE A 377 15.32 -2.83 -11.95
N LYS A 378 15.52 -3.71 -10.97
CA LYS A 378 15.75 -3.30 -9.56
C LYS A 378 17.24 -3.31 -9.25
N GLN A 379 17.74 -2.18 -8.77
CA GLN A 379 19.10 -2.06 -8.27
C GLN A 379 19.37 -3.02 -7.11
N THR A 380 20.52 -3.71 -7.15
CA THR A 380 21.10 -4.38 -6.00
C THR A 380 21.49 -3.33 -4.97
N SER A 381 20.92 -3.46 -3.78
CA SER A 381 21.08 -2.52 -2.68
C SER A 381 21.11 -3.26 -1.36
N SER A 382 21.83 -2.69 -0.39
CA SER A 382 21.78 -3.10 1.02
C SER A 382 20.49 -2.65 1.70
N TYR A 383 19.76 -1.67 1.15
CA TYR A 383 18.50 -1.19 1.72
C TYR A 383 17.31 -2.05 1.30
N TYR A 384 16.38 -2.23 2.24
CA TYR A 384 15.18 -3.04 2.01
C TYR A 384 13.93 -2.49 2.70
N GLU A 385 12.78 -2.75 2.08
CA GLU A 385 11.46 -2.58 2.70
C GLU A 385 10.95 -3.93 3.23
N HIS A 386 9.85 -3.90 4.00
CA HIS A 386 9.25 -5.05 4.69
C HIS A 386 8.97 -6.30 3.82
N PHE A 387 8.89 -6.17 2.49
CA PHE A 387 8.55 -7.27 1.57
C PHE A 387 9.71 -7.71 0.66
N TYR A 388 10.87 -7.04 0.71
CA TYR A 388 11.95 -7.25 -0.26
C TYR A 388 12.54 -8.66 -0.19
N ARG A 389 12.59 -9.27 1.00
CA ARG A 389 13.09 -10.63 1.21
C ARG A 389 12.35 -11.70 0.40
N ASP A 390 11.09 -11.45 0.09
CA ASP A 390 10.25 -12.36 -0.67
C ASP A 390 10.26 -12.06 -2.19
N LEU A 391 10.97 -11.00 -2.61
CA LEU A 391 11.19 -10.70 -4.01
C LEU A 391 12.31 -11.57 -4.58
N ILE A 392 11.96 -12.45 -5.51
CA ILE A 392 12.91 -13.36 -6.14
C ILE A 392 13.40 -12.76 -7.48
N PRO A 393 14.72 -12.55 -7.66
CA PRO A 393 15.31 -12.13 -8.93
C PRO A 393 14.90 -13.05 -10.08
N TYR A 394 14.69 -12.49 -11.27
CA TYR A 394 14.20 -13.14 -12.50
C TYR A 394 12.80 -13.77 -12.40
N LYS A 395 12.19 -13.81 -11.22
CA LYS A 395 10.78 -14.20 -11.04
C LYS A 395 9.85 -13.00 -10.93
N HIS A 396 10.24 -11.98 -10.15
CA HIS A 396 9.44 -10.78 -9.91
C HIS A 396 10.06 -9.51 -10.52
N TYR A 397 11.36 -9.51 -10.81
CA TYR A 397 12.09 -8.35 -11.36
C TYR A 397 13.42 -8.81 -11.98
N ILE A 398 14.08 -7.96 -12.76
CA ILE A 398 15.44 -8.15 -13.24
C ILE A 398 16.40 -7.41 -12.31
N PRO A 399 17.33 -8.08 -11.60
CA PRO A 399 18.32 -7.39 -10.78
C PRO A 399 19.28 -6.60 -11.68
N ILE A 400 19.77 -5.44 -11.26
CA ILE A 400 20.86 -4.69 -11.94
C ILE A 400 21.92 -4.30 -10.90
N LYS A 401 23.20 -4.25 -11.29
CA LYS A 401 24.29 -3.89 -10.40
C LYS A 401 24.11 -2.46 -9.87
N LYS A 402 24.64 -2.21 -8.67
CA LYS A 402 24.61 -0.89 -8.03
C LYS A 402 25.14 0.20 -8.95
N ASP A 403 26.26 -0.06 -9.63
CA ASP A 403 26.93 0.87 -10.55
C ASP A 403 26.30 0.99 -11.95
N LEU A 404 25.20 0.26 -12.21
CA LEU A 404 24.48 0.21 -13.49
C LEU A 404 25.29 -0.35 -14.67
N SER A 405 26.45 -0.97 -14.43
CA SER A 405 27.35 -1.47 -15.49
C SER A 405 26.71 -2.54 -16.40
N ASP A 406 25.68 -3.24 -15.92
CA ASP A 406 24.96 -4.29 -16.63
C ASP A 406 23.55 -3.87 -17.11
N LEU A 407 23.16 -2.60 -16.92
CA LEU A 407 21.81 -2.13 -17.23
C LEU A 407 21.51 -2.23 -18.74
N ILE A 408 22.43 -1.81 -19.60
CA ILE A 408 22.24 -1.79 -21.06
C ILE A 408 22.07 -3.21 -21.61
N GLU A 409 22.93 -4.13 -21.17
CA GLU A 409 22.85 -5.55 -21.52
C GLU A 409 21.50 -6.15 -21.12
N LYS A 410 21.03 -5.85 -19.90
CA LYS A 410 19.77 -6.39 -19.37
C LYS A 410 18.53 -5.80 -20.04
N ILE A 411 18.57 -4.53 -20.46
CA ILE A 411 17.51 -3.95 -21.31
C ILE A 411 17.49 -4.66 -22.66
N GLN A 412 18.65 -4.92 -23.25
CA GLN A 412 18.72 -5.63 -24.53
C GLN A 412 18.19 -7.07 -24.40
N TRP A 413 18.57 -7.79 -23.34
CA TRP A 413 18.01 -9.10 -23.02
C TRP A 413 16.47 -9.07 -22.95
N ALA A 414 15.89 -8.07 -22.28
CA ALA A 414 14.44 -7.95 -22.14
C ALA A 414 13.72 -7.63 -23.46
N LYS A 415 14.40 -7.00 -24.43
CA LYS A 415 13.89 -6.81 -25.80
C LYS A 415 13.91 -8.11 -26.58
N ASP A 416 14.96 -8.89 -26.42
CA ASP A 416 15.15 -10.17 -27.11
C ASP A 416 14.28 -11.30 -26.51
N HIS A 417 13.80 -11.12 -25.27
CA HIS A 417 12.97 -12.08 -24.52
C HIS A 417 11.63 -11.47 -24.10
N ASP A 418 10.91 -10.81 -25.03
CA ASP A 418 9.72 -10.00 -24.73
C ASP A 418 8.59 -10.77 -24.02
N ASP A 419 8.34 -12.02 -24.42
CA ASP A 419 7.33 -12.88 -23.79
C ASP A 419 7.72 -13.23 -22.35
N GLU A 420 9.00 -13.57 -22.12
CA GLU A 420 9.51 -13.88 -20.79
C GLU A 420 9.44 -12.64 -19.88
N ALA A 421 9.83 -11.48 -20.40
CA ALA A 421 9.67 -10.19 -19.73
C ALA A 421 8.22 -9.98 -19.28
N GLN A 422 7.25 -10.20 -20.17
CA GLN A 422 5.83 -10.05 -19.82
C GLN A 422 5.38 -11.06 -18.75
N GLN A 423 5.92 -12.29 -18.75
CA GLN A 423 5.60 -13.27 -17.69
C GLN A 423 6.17 -12.86 -16.33
N ILE A 424 7.35 -12.23 -16.28
CA ILE A 424 7.91 -11.67 -15.04
C ILE A 424 6.99 -10.57 -14.50
N VAL A 425 6.49 -9.67 -15.36
CA VAL A 425 5.51 -8.64 -14.97
C VAL A 425 4.26 -9.25 -14.35
N LYS A 426 3.66 -10.26 -14.98
CA LYS A 426 2.47 -10.95 -14.45
C LYS A 426 2.73 -11.60 -13.08
N ARG A 427 3.94 -12.14 -12.86
CA ARG A 427 4.34 -12.71 -11.56
C ARG A 427 4.53 -11.61 -10.51
N ALA A 428 5.10 -10.47 -10.85
CA ALA A 428 5.23 -9.31 -9.98
C ALA A 428 3.86 -8.77 -9.52
N GLN A 429 2.93 -8.58 -10.46
CA GLN A 429 1.57 -8.14 -10.14
C GLN A 429 0.85 -9.12 -9.20
N ARG A 430 1.03 -10.43 -9.41
CA ARG A 430 0.50 -11.46 -8.52
C ARG A 430 1.14 -11.43 -7.13
N PHE A 431 2.43 -11.10 -7.04
CA PHE A 431 3.10 -10.89 -5.77
C PHE A 431 2.45 -9.73 -5.00
N THR A 432 2.25 -8.58 -5.66
CA THR A 432 1.59 -7.42 -5.07
C THR A 432 0.17 -7.74 -4.59
N GLN A 433 -0.61 -8.46 -5.40
CA GLN A 433 -1.97 -8.87 -5.04
C GLN A 433 -2.06 -9.72 -3.78
N ARG A 434 -1.01 -10.50 -3.48
CA ARG A 434 -0.99 -11.44 -2.35
C ARG A 434 -0.36 -10.87 -1.09
N ASN A 435 0.40 -9.78 -1.21
CA ASN A 435 1.27 -9.31 -0.13
C ASN A 435 1.16 -7.80 0.15
N LEU A 436 0.67 -6.98 -0.79
CA LEU A 436 0.75 -5.51 -0.71
C LEU A 436 -0.60 -4.80 -0.88
N LEU A 437 -1.72 -5.53 -0.92
CA LEU A 437 -3.06 -4.91 -0.85
C LEU A 437 -3.30 -4.29 0.54
N PRO A 438 -4.23 -3.32 0.67
CA PRO A 438 -4.51 -2.61 1.93
C PRO A 438 -4.68 -3.50 3.16
N ASN A 439 -5.36 -4.64 3.01
CA ASN A 439 -5.51 -5.60 4.10
C ASN A 439 -4.15 -6.15 4.54
N HIS A 440 -3.28 -6.57 3.62
CA HIS A 440 -1.95 -7.10 3.94
C HIS A 440 -1.06 -6.06 4.63
N ILE A 441 -1.12 -4.80 4.20
CA ILE A 441 -0.39 -3.70 4.86
C ILE A 441 -0.83 -3.56 6.31
N LEU A 442 -2.14 -3.51 6.57
CA LEU A 442 -2.66 -3.43 7.95
C LEU A 442 -2.34 -4.69 8.77
N CYS A 443 -2.43 -5.89 8.17
CA CYS A 443 -2.05 -7.14 8.83
C CYS A 443 -0.59 -7.08 9.31
N TYR A 444 0.33 -6.64 8.46
CA TYR A 444 1.76 -6.60 8.77
C TYR A 444 2.05 -5.64 9.94
N HIS A 445 1.44 -4.45 9.95
CA HIS A 445 1.54 -3.50 11.07
C HIS A 445 1.14 -4.17 12.40
N VAL A 446 -0.01 -4.86 12.43
CA VAL A 446 -0.50 -5.51 13.65
C VAL A 446 0.38 -6.70 14.05
N GLN A 447 0.88 -7.48 13.09
CA GLN A 447 1.81 -8.59 13.36
C GLN A 447 3.11 -8.09 14.01
N VAL A 448 3.68 -6.99 13.52
CA VAL A 448 4.89 -6.38 14.11
C VAL A 448 4.62 -5.95 15.56
N LEU A 449 3.52 -5.23 15.80
CA LEU A 449 3.15 -4.78 17.15
C LEU A 449 2.91 -5.96 18.10
N GLN A 450 2.21 -7.01 17.65
CA GLN A 450 1.99 -8.21 18.47
C GLN A 450 3.28 -8.94 18.80
N GLU A 451 4.13 -9.18 17.81
CA GLU A 451 5.38 -9.92 18.01
C GLU A 451 6.37 -9.13 18.86
N TYR A 452 6.43 -7.80 18.69
CA TYR A 452 7.22 -6.93 19.56
C TYR A 452 6.70 -6.96 21.00
N ALA A 453 5.39 -6.80 21.21
CA ALA A 453 4.79 -6.80 22.56
C ALA A 453 5.09 -8.08 23.35
N LYS A 454 5.06 -9.26 22.69
CA LYS A 454 5.41 -10.56 23.30
C LYS A 454 6.84 -10.64 23.85
N ARG A 455 7.74 -9.77 23.39
CA ARG A 455 9.16 -9.75 23.78
C ARG A 455 9.44 -8.78 24.91
N LEU A 456 8.47 -7.92 25.30
CA LEU A 456 8.62 -6.99 26.41
C LEU A 456 8.70 -7.75 27.75
N ILE A 457 9.70 -7.43 28.56
CA ILE A 457 9.87 -7.98 29.92
C ILE A 457 9.77 -6.90 31.01
N SER A 458 9.83 -5.62 30.63
CA SER A 458 9.65 -4.49 31.54
C SER A 458 8.17 -4.10 31.66
N PRO A 459 7.72 -3.62 32.83
CA PRO A 459 6.38 -3.05 32.97
C PRO A 459 6.20 -1.83 32.06
N ILE A 460 5.10 -1.76 31.32
CA ILE A 460 4.76 -0.65 30.42
C ILE A 460 4.27 0.54 31.23
N LYS A 461 5.01 1.65 31.14
CA LYS A 461 4.74 2.88 31.90
C LYS A 461 4.53 4.06 30.96
N ILE A 462 3.40 4.73 31.11
CA ILE A 462 3.17 6.03 30.48
C ILE A 462 3.95 7.06 31.29
N SER A 463 4.94 7.70 30.67
CA SER A 463 5.72 8.75 31.31
C SER A 463 4.93 10.05 31.35
N SER A 464 5.12 10.88 32.39
CA SER A 464 4.33 12.11 32.60
C SER A 464 4.53 13.19 31.54
N ASP A 465 5.58 13.04 30.73
CA ASP A 465 5.95 13.91 29.62
C ASP A 465 5.46 13.40 28.25
N MET A 466 4.69 12.30 28.22
CA MET A 466 4.06 11.81 27.00
C MET A 466 2.73 12.52 26.74
N GLU A 467 2.48 12.85 25.47
CA GLU A 467 1.20 13.35 25.00
C GLU A 467 0.26 12.19 24.63
N LEU A 468 -1.02 12.32 24.95
CA LEU A 468 -2.07 11.46 24.41
C LEU A 468 -2.22 11.77 22.91
N VAL A 469 -2.09 10.76 22.07
CA VAL A 469 -2.36 10.86 20.65
C VAL A 469 -3.87 10.84 20.46
N GLN A 470 -4.44 12.02 20.25
CA GLN A 470 -5.88 12.18 20.10
C GLN A 470 -6.34 11.64 18.75
N HIS A 471 -7.53 11.03 18.75
CA HIS A 471 -8.30 10.93 17.52
C HIS A 471 -8.69 12.35 17.12
N GLU A 472 -8.44 12.77 15.86
CA GLU A 472 -8.92 14.08 15.34
C GLU A 472 -10.45 14.26 15.45
N PHE A 473 -11.17 13.20 15.84
CA PHE A 473 -12.62 13.05 15.86
C PHE A 473 -13.14 12.76 17.28
N ASP A 474 -12.90 13.69 18.23
CA ASP A 474 -13.48 13.59 19.57
C ASP A 474 -15.02 13.75 19.56
N GLU A 475 -15.67 13.23 20.62
CA GLU A 475 -17.11 12.95 20.90
C GLU A 475 -18.19 13.62 20.03
N SER A 476 -17.99 14.86 19.61
CA SER A 476 -18.84 15.58 18.64
C SER A 476 -19.03 14.85 17.30
N HIS A 477 -18.05 14.06 16.85
CA HIS A 477 -18.07 13.36 15.56
C HIS A 477 -18.63 11.93 15.63
N ILE A 478 -18.69 11.29 16.80
CA ILE A 478 -19.40 10.01 16.99
C ILE A 478 -20.88 10.16 16.58
N LYS A 479 -21.45 11.35 16.84
CA LYS A 479 -22.79 11.75 16.36
C LYS A 479 -22.87 12.10 14.87
N LYS A 480 -21.75 12.37 14.20
CA LYS A 480 -21.68 12.82 12.80
C LYS A 480 -21.46 11.66 11.80
N ASP A 481 -20.81 10.57 12.24
CA ASP A 481 -20.55 9.35 11.46
C ASP A 481 -21.60 8.23 11.64
N ASN A 482 -22.64 8.45 12.47
CA ASN A 482 -23.59 7.40 12.92
C ASN A 482 -22.87 6.14 13.43
N CYS A 483 -21.75 6.29 14.16
CA CYS A 483 -20.96 5.17 14.65
C CYS A 483 -21.61 4.56 15.90
N VAL A 484 -22.48 3.55 15.71
CA VAL A 484 -23.01 2.71 16.79
C VAL A 484 -22.18 1.42 16.86
N CYS A 485 -21.42 1.24 17.94
CA CYS A 485 -20.61 0.04 18.11
C CYS A 485 -21.26 -1.01 19.01
N HIS A 486 -21.73 -2.10 18.41
CA HIS A 486 -22.27 -3.26 19.13
C HIS A 486 -21.23 -3.95 20.05
N ARG A 487 -19.92 -3.70 19.85
CA ARG A 487 -18.85 -4.32 20.64
C ARG A 487 -18.56 -3.58 21.96
N LEU A 488 -19.02 -2.34 22.11
CA LEU A 488 -18.81 -1.55 23.33
C LEU A 488 -19.87 -1.82 24.40
N GLU A 489 -21.06 -2.32 24.05
CA GLU A 489 -22.12 -2.61 25.04
C GLU A 489 -21.70 -3.67 26.08
N ASN A 490 -20.68 -4.47 25.77
CA ASN A 490 -20.06 -5.45 26.68
C ASN A 490 -18.77 -4.92 27.36
N LEU A 491 -18.58 -3.60 27.50
CA LEU A 491 -17.41 -2.99 28.17
C LEU A 491 -17.70 -2.40 29.55
N ASN A 492 -18.92 -2.49 30.09
CA ASN A 492 -19.28 -1.99 31.42
C ASN A 492 -18.58 -2.68 32.62
N HIS A 493 -17.49 -3.42 32.40
CA HIS A 493 -16.71 -4.08 33.46
C HIS A 493 -15.19 -3.90 33.36
N ILE A 494 -14.70 -2.94 32.57
CA ILE A 494 -13.28 -2.57 32.61
C ILE A 494 -13.21 -1.05 32.71
N ASP A 495 -12.80 -0.56 33.89
CA ASP A 495 -12.73 0.85 34.28
C ASP A 495 -12.11 1.73 33.17
N LEU A 496 -12.88 2.76 32.78
CA LEU A 496 -12.56 3.77 31.75
C LEU A 496 -11.47 4.77 32.16
#